data_AF-A0AAU7APK4-F1
#
_entry.id   AF-A0AAU7APK4-F1
#
_cell.length_a   1.000
_cell.length_b   1.000
_cell.length_c   1.000
_cell.angle_alpha   90.00
_cell.angle_beta   90.00
_cell.angle_gamma   90.00
#
_symmetry.space_group_name_H-M   'P 1'
#
loop_
_entity.id
_entity.type
_entity.pdbx_description
1 polymer ?
#
loop_
_entity_poly.entity_id
_entity_poly.type
_entity_poly.pdbx_seq_one_letter_code
_entity_poly.pdbx_strand_id
1 'polypeptide(L)'
;MRRFLPSAALAVALATCLPASIASAHQGNPNFRSLITGVTPVQQGVSLQILNLDDRIELTNRSDEPVIAYGYNKEPYVRILADGTVQVNRLSPATYLNSDRFGEASTPKFADAKATPQWKTVDKTGRYEWHDHRIHWMTKGTPPQVKDEGVRTKVFDWELPIAVGSAKGAVAGQLFWQPTDDSGPPVGAIVGFAVLLLAGGAAVVVTRRRRAAEAAGGPAAAAGAGAGAAEEPGTTAAPRDEAW
;
A
#
# COMPACT_ATOMS: atom_id res chain seq x y z
N MET A 1 8.71 -52.44 4.08
CA MET A 1 8.33 -52.03 2.71
C MET A 1 7.06 -51.17 2.78
N ARG A 2 7.14 -49.96 2.18
CA ARG A 2 6.08 -49.05 1.67
C ARG A 2 4.89 -48.72 2.59
N ARG A 3 4.86 -47.52 3.20
CA ARG A 3 4.34 -46.21 2.69
C ARG A 3 2.81 -46.29 2.48
N PHE A 4 1.94 -45.45 3.07
CA PHE A 4 1.94 -43.98 3.06
C PHE A 4 1.20 -43.39 4.30
N LEU A 5 1.88 -42.59 5.11
CA LEU A 5 1.30 -41.37 5.69
C LEU A 5 1.94 -40.23 4.89
N PRO A 6 1.17 -39.31 4.25
CA PRO A 6 0.56 -38.21 5.00
C PRO A 6 -0.75 -37.66 4.39
N SER A 7 -1.82 -37.56 5.19
CA SER A 7 -2.96 -36.70 4.85
C SER A 7 -3.28 -35.69 5.97
N ALA A 8 -2.27 -35.35 6.78
CA ALA A 8 -2.37 -34.33 7.81
C ALA A 8 -1.72 -32.99 7.40
N ALA A 9 -1.65 -32.69 6.10
CA ALA A 9 -1.02 -31.46 5.60
C ALA A 9 -1.97 -30.49 4.88
N LEU A 10 -3.29 -30.73 4.89
CA LEU A 10 -4.24 -29.86 4.19
C LEU A 10 -5.49 -29.52 5.01
N ALA A 11 -5.30 -29.15 6.27
CA ALA A 11 -6.40 -28.65 7.12
C ALA A 11 -6.03 -27.40 7.95
N VAL A 12 -4.85 -26.81 7.75
CA VAL A 12 -4.39 -25.61 8.50
C VAL A 12 -4.27 -24.37 7.61
N ALA A 13 -4.69 -24.43 6.34
CA ALA A 13 -4.59 -23.31 5.41
C ALA A 13 -5.92 -22.54 5.21
N LEU A 14 -6.84 -22.59 6.18
CA LEU A 14 -8.08 -21.82 6.14
C LEU A 14 -8.24 -21.02 7.43
N ALA A 15 -8.31 -19.70 7.26
CA ALA A 15 -8.86 -18.71 8.19
C ALA A 15 -7.97 -18.12 9.30
N THR A 16 -6.71 -17.79 8.99
CA THR A 16 -6.15 -16.52 9.50
C THR A 16 -6.29 -15.43 8.43
N CYS A 17 -7.52 -15.21 7.97
CA CYS A 17 -7.90 -13.90 7.41
C CYS A 17 -8.21 -12.98 8.59
N LEU A 18 -7.21 -12.72 9.43
CA LEU A 18 -7.21 -11.46 10.13
C LEU A 18 -7.28 -10.40 9.02
N PRO A 19 -8.13 -9.36 9.14
CA PRO A 19 -7.98 -8.22 8.26
C PRO A 19 -6.51 -7.85 8.36
N ALA A 20 -5.76 -8.00 7.26
CA ALA A 20 -4.45 -7.40 7.20
C ALA A 20 -4.75 -5.93 7.47
N SER A 21 -4.44 -5.45 8.68
CA SER A 21 -4.39 -4.02 8.93
C SER A 21 -3.54 -3.51 7.80
N ILE A 22 -4.15 -2.80 6.86
CA ILE A 22 -3.42 -2.13 5.80
C ILE A 22 -2.37 -1.39 6.58
N ALA A 23 -1.10 -1.78 6.44
CA ALA A 23 -0.04 -1.10 7.14
C ALA A 23 -0.26 0.37 6.81
N SER A 24 -0.54 1.20 7.82
CA SER A 24 -0.55 2.65 7.64
C SER A 24 0.88 3.02 7.30
N ALA A 25 1.24 2.88 6.02
CA ALA A 25 2.25 3.73 5.44
C ALA A 25 1.77 5.15 5.74
N HIS A 26 2.62 6.02 6.29
CA HIS A 26 2.25 7.41 6.57
C HIS A 26 1.58 8.00 5.31
N GLN A 27 0.26 8.16 5.35
CA GLN A 27 -0.51 8.67 4.23
C GLN A 27 -0.79 10.14 4.49
N GLY A 28 -0.52 10.99 3.50
CA GLY A 28 -1.01 12.36 3.52
C GLY A 28 -2.53 12.40 3.52
N ASN A 29 -3.07 13.61 3.58
CA ASN A 29 -4.52 13.75 3.61
C ASN A 29 -5.09 13.51 2.21
N PRO A 30 -6.04 12.56 2.05
CA PRO A 30 -6.56 12.19 0.74
C PRO A 30 -7.33 13.32 0.06
N ASN A 31 -7.78 14.32 0.81
CA ASN A 31 -8.46 15.51 0.30
C ASN A 31 -7.52 16.63 -0.14
N PHE A 32 -6.19 16.48 -0.01
CA PHE A 32 -5.23 17.51 -0.39
C PHE A 32 -4.27 17.05 -1.46
N ARG A 33 -3.94 17.94 -2.40
CA ARG A 33 -2.85 17.76 -3.36
C ARG A 33 -1.94 18.96 -3.33
N SER A 34 -0.68 18.73 -2.99
CA SER A 34 0.38 19.72 -3.16
C SER A 34 1.07 19.50 -4.50
N LEU A 35 1.32 20.57 -5.23
CA LEU A 35 1.88 20.54 -6.57
C LEU A 35 3.05 21.52 -6.65
N ILE A 36 4.18 21.07 -7.18
CA ILE A 36 5.26 21.96 -7.58
C ILE A 36 4.89 22.59 -8.91
N THR A 37 4.95 23.92 -8.99
CA THR A 37 4.65 24.69 -10.21
C THR A 37 5.91 25.25 -10.87
N GLY A 38 7.02 25.36 -10.13
CA GLY A 38 8.29 25.79 -10.69
C GLY A 38 9.46 25.56 -9.74
N VAL A 39 10.66 25.41 -10.31
CA VAL A 39 11.93 25.30 -9.57
C VAL A 39 12.92 26.25 -10.20
N THR A 40 13.46 27.17 -9.41
CA THR A 40 14.48 28.15 -9.84
C THR A 40 15.63 28.17 -8.82
N PRO A 41 16.90 28.11 -9.24
CA PRO A 41 17.36 27.92 -10.63
C PRO A 41 17.05 26.51 -11.14
N VAL A 42 16.90 26.37 -12.46
CA VAL A 42 16.85 25.06 -13.10
C VAL A 42 18.27 24.52 -13.20
N GLN A 43 18.53 23.37 -12.59
CA GLN A 43 19.82 22.68 -12.63
C GLN A 43 19.63 21.22 -13.05
N GLN A 44 20.42 20.76 -14.02
CA GLN A 44 20.42 19.36 -14.41
C GLN A 44 20.87 18.47 -13.22
N GLY A 45 20.09 17.42 -12.93
CA GLY A 45 20.37 16.51 -11.83
C GLY A 45 19.77 16.93 -10.49
N VAL A 46 19.14 18.10 -10.39
CA VAL A 46 18.38 18.52 -9.20
C VAL A 46 16.89 18.36 -9.50
N SER A 47 16.17 17.62 -8.65
CA SER A 47 14.72 17.45 -8.78
C SER A 47 14.02 17.47 -7.43
N LEU A 48 12.77 17.91 -7.44
CA LEU A 48 11.88 17.85 -6.28
C LEU A 48 10.55 17.21 -6.67
N GLN A 49 9.95 16.49 -5.71
CA GLN A 49 8.62 15.93 -5.88
C GLN A 49 7.85 15.97 -4.56
N ILE A 50 6.52 16.01 -4.68
CA ILE A 50 5.61 15.81 -3.55
C ILE A 50 5.30 14.32 -3.46
N LEU A 51 5.45 13.76 -2.26
CA LEU A 51 5.14 12.37 -1.95
C LEU A 51 3.85 12.30 -1.14
N ASN A 52 3.11 11.21 -1.34
CA ASN A 52 1.90 10.90 -0.59
C ASN A 52 0.93 12.09 -0.53
N LEU A 53 0.61 12.64 -1.71
CA LEU A 53 -0.41 13.67 -1.93
C LEU A 53 -0.01 15.07 -1.48
N ASP A 54 0.21 15.26 -0.18
CA ASP A 54 0.61 16.52 0.45
C ASP A 54 1.62 16.33 1.58
N ASP A 55 2.07 15.10 1.85
CA ASP A 55 2.69 14.76 3.12
C ASP A 55 4.16 15.16 3.22
N ARG A 56 4.93 14.88 2.18
CA ARG A 56 6.36 15.10 2.18
C ARG A 56 6.79 15.73 0.88
N ILE A 57 7.80 16.58 0.99
CA ILE A 57 8.60 16.97 -0.16
C ILE A 57 9.88 16.15 -0.13
N GLU A 58 10.30 15.72 -1.31
CA GLU A 58 11.59 15.07 -1.52
C GLU A 58 12.46 15.95 -2.40
N LEU A 59 13.71 16.13 -2.00
CA LEU A 59 14.77 16.72 -2.78
C LEU A 59 15.77 15.62 -3.19
N THR A 60 16.04 15.53 -4.49
CA THR A 60 17.12 14.70 -5.03
C THR A 60 18.17 15.59 -5.68
N ASN A 61 19.44 15.32 -5.37
CA ASN A 61 20.60 15.96 -6.00
C ASN A 61 21.54 14.91 -6.61
N ARG A 62 21.77 15.04 -7.91
CA ARG A 62 22.71 14.28 -8.75
C ARG A 62 23.66 15.21 -9.51
N SER A 63 23.62 16.51 -9.26
CA SER A 63 24.53 17.46 -9.90
C SER A 63 25.88 17.50 -9.18
N ASP A 64 26.81 18.24 -9.77
CA ASP A 64 28.12 18.59 -9.25
C ASP A 64 28.11 19.77 -8.27
N GLU A 65 26.93 20.36 -8.03
CA GLU A 65 26.74 21.50 -7.14
C GLU A 65 26.00 21.07 -5.86
N PRO A 66 26.35 21.59 -4.67
CA PRO A 66 25.57 21.33 -3.48
C PRO A 66 24.21 22.04 -3.57
N VAL A 67 23.16 21.37 -3.08
CA VAL A 67 21.82 21.98 -2.95
C VAL A 67 21.50 22.19 -1.48
N ILE A 68 21.06 23.39 -1.13
CA ILE A 68 20.60 23.75 0.23
C ILE A 68 19.12 24.10 0.18
N ALA A 69 18.33 23.46 1.02
CA ALA A 69 16.97 23.88 1.35
C ALA A 69 16.98 24.71 2.64
N TYR A 70 16.28 25.84 2.64
CA TYR A 70 16.22 26.75 3.78
C TYR A 70 14.96 26.52 4.62
N GLY A 71 15.13 26.68 5.94
CA GLY A 71 14.07 26.63 6.93
C GLY A 71 13.23 27.90 6.96
N TYR A 72 12.27 27.93 7.89
CA TYR A 72 11.22 28.94 7.96
C TYR A 72 11.75 30.35 8.30
N ASN A 73 12.91 30.44 8.94
CA ASN A 73 13.58 31.70 9.23
C ASN A 73 14.70 32.02 8.24
N LYS A 74 14.71 31.35 7.07
CA LYS A 74 15.73 31.46 6.01
C LYS A 74 17.11 30.96 6.44
N GLU A 75 17.17 30.14 7.48
CA GLU A 75 18.38 29.47 7.92
C GLU A 75 18.67 28.21 7.08
N PRO A 76 19.93 27.79 6.89
CA PRO A 76 20.22 26.51 6.24
C PRO A 76 19.63 25.36 7.04
N TYR A 77 18.79 24.54 6.42
CA TYR A 77 18.10 23.43 7.08
C TYR A 77 18.63 22.08 6.60
N VAL A 78 18.48 21.77 5.31
CA VAL A 78 18.98 20.54 4.68
C VAL A 78 19.99 20.92 3.62
N ARG A 79 21.06 20.13 3.48
CA ARG A 79 21.93 20.19 2.30
C ARG A 79 22.21 18.82 1.74
N ILE A 80 22.28 18.72 0.42
CA ILE A 80 22.74 17.53 -0.30
C ILE A 80 23.97 17.94 -1.11
N LEU A 81 25.12 17.38 -0.74
CA LEU A 81 26.40 17.66 -1.39
C LEU A 81 26.52 16.92 -2.74
N ALA A 82 27.44 17.36 -3.58
CA ALA A 82 27.70 16.79 -4.91
C ALA A 82 28.09 15.30 -4.88
N ASP A 83 28.68 14.82 -3.78
CA ASP A 83 29.03 13.41 -3.58
C ASP A 83 27.84 12.54 -3.11
N GLY A 84 26.63 13.11 -3.02
CA GLY A 84 25.42 12.46 -2.53
C GLY A 84 25.26 12.47 -1.01
N THR A 85 26.19 13.05 -0.25
CA THR A 85 26.08 13.18 1.21
C THR A 85 24.91 14.10 1.58
N VAL A 86 23.96 13.58 2.35
CA VAL A 86 22.79 14.32 2.85
C VAL A 86 23.02 14.71 4.30
N GLN A 87 22.84 16.00 4.60
CA GLN A 87 23.05 16.54 5.93
C GLN A 87 21.92 17.45 6.38
N VAL A 88 21.59 17.36 7.66
CA VAL A 88 20.60 18.20 8.34
C VAL A 88 21.29 19.07 9.37
N ASN A 89 20.94 20.35 9.42
CA ASN A 89 21.45 21.29 10.42
C ASN A 89 20.73 21.07 11.75
N ARG A 90 21.44 20.53 12.75
CA ARG A 90 20.90 20.32 14.10
C ARG A 90 20.48 21.60 14.81
N LEU A 91 21.01 22.76 14.42
CA LEU A 91 20.64 24.04 15.03
C LEU A 91 19.48 24.73 14.30
N SER A 92 19.03 24.23 13.14
CA SER A 92 17.84 24.79 12.48
C SER A 92 16.58 24.40 13.26
N PRO A 93 15.72 25.38 13.64
CA PRO A 93 14.40 25.09 14.20
C PRO A 93 13.55 24.17 13.31
N ALA A 94 13.68 24.29 11.98
CA ALA A 94 12.95 23.46 11.02
C ALA A 94 13.20 21.96 11.21
N THR A 95 14.38 21.55 11.70
CA THR A 95 14.68 20.13 12.03
C THR A 95 13.71 19.53 13.03
N TYR A 96 13.22 20.34 13.97
CA TYR A 96 12.34 19.90 15.04
C TYR A 96 10.89 20.11 14.68
N LEU A 97 10.56 21.26 14.09
CA LEU A 97 9.21 21.56 13.61
C LEU A 97 8.74 20.50 12.61
N ASN A 98 9.60 20.07 11.69
CA ASN A 98 9.26 19.10 10.63
C ASN A 98 9.25 17.64 11.10
N SER A 99 9.50 17.38 12.38
CA SER A 99 9.40 16.02 12.95
C SER A 99 7.96 15.60 13.21
N ASP A 100 7.04 16.57 13.27
CA ASP A 100 5.60 16.36 13.40
C ASP A 100 4.88 17.05 12.25
N ARG A 101 3.82 16.42 11.73
CA ARG A 101 3.05 16.97 10.61
C ARG A 101 2.37 18.29 10.98
N PHE A 102 1.85 18.44 12.19
CA PHE A 102 1.09 19.62 12.59
C PHE A 102 1.93 20.63 13.39
N GLY A 103 3.25 20.41 13.51
CA GLY A 103 4.15 21.28 14.24
C GLY A 103 3.90 21.30 15.75
N GLU A 104 3.30 20.24 16.28
CA GLU A 104 3.03 20.09 17.73
C GLU A 104 4.32 19.74 18.51
N ALA A 105 5.41 19.40 17.80
CA ALA A 105 6.71 19.13 18.39
C ALA A 105 7.35 20.41 18.96
N SER A 106 7.80 20.35 20.22
CA SER A 106 8.52 21.46 20.84
C SER A 106 9.92 21.63 20.22
N THR A 107 10.24 22.85 19.79
CA THR A 107 11.61 23.20 19.37
C THR A 107 12.53 23.31 20.58
N PRO A 108 13.65 22.56 20.63
CA PRO A 108 14.63 22.68 21.73
C PRO A 108 15.25 24.07 21.83
N LYS A 109 15.56 24.51 23.05
CA LYS A 109 16.14 25.85 23.32
C LYS A 109 17.48 26.11 22.64
N PHE A 110 18.22 25.07 22.28
CA PHE A 110 19.51 25.21 21.59
C PHE A 110 19.36 25.40 20.07
N ALA A 111 18.17 25.13 19.50
CA ALA A 111 17.92 25.40 18.10
C ALA A 111 17.84 26.92 17.91
N ASP A 112 18.68 27.43 17.02
CA ASP A 112 18.86 28.85 16.76
C ASP A 112 19.07 29.07 15.26
N ALA A 113 18.09 29.71 14.63
CA ALA A 113 18.13 30.04 13.20
C ALA A 113 19.28 30.98 12.82
N LYS A 114 19.88 31.69 13.78
CA LYS A 114 21.00 32.62 13.55
C LYS A 114 22.36 31.98 13.80
N ALA A 115 22.41 30.79 14.39
CA ALA A 115 23.66 30.11 14.68
C ALA A 115 24.32 29.57 13.40
N THR A 116 25.65 29.44 13.42
CA THR A 116 26.38 28.75 12.35
C THR A 116 25.89 27.29 12.26
N PRO A 117 25.54 26.77 11.07
CA PRO A 117 24.98 25.43 10.94
C PRO A 117 25.87 24.34 11.51
N GLN A 118 25.28 23.41 12.26
CA GLN A 118 25.92 22.18 12.71
C GLN A 118 25.36 20.98 11.95
N TRP A 119 26.08 20.57 10.92
CA TRP A 119 25.63 19.52 10.01
C TRP A 119 25.77 18.12 10.63
N LYS A 120 24.69 17.36 10.57
CA LYS A 120 24.67 15.91 10.83
C LYS A 120 24.42 15.18 9.52
N THR A 121 25.31 14.27 9.14
CA THR A 121 25.03 13.33 8.05
C THR A 121 23.92 12.37 8.45
N VAL A 122 22.91 12.27 7.59
CA VAL A 122 21.74 11.39 7.80
C VAL A 122 21.59 10.35 6.68
N ASP A 123 22.14 10.61 5.50
CA ASP A 123 22.05 9.73 4.34
C ASP A 123 23.25 9.98 3.40
N LYS A 124 23.47 9.10 2.41
CA LYS A 124 24.50 9.21 1.35
C LYS A 124 23.95 8.92 -0.06
N THR A 125 22.64 8.80 -0.20
CA THR A 125 21.96 8.46 -1.45
C THR A 125 21.67 9.68 -2.31
N GLY A 126 22.00 10.90 -1.89
CA GLY A 126 21.65 12.13 -2.60
C GLY A 126 20.14 12.46 -2.61
N ARG A 127 19.34 11.80 -1.76
CA ARG A 127 17.89 11.99 -1.65
C ARG A 127 17.51 12.27 -0.20
N TYR A 128 16.62 13.23 0.03
CA TYR A 128 16.07 13.50 1.35
C TYR A 128 14.61 13.91 1.26
N GLU A 129 13.78 13.38 2.17
CA GLU A 129 12.37 13.73 2.28
C GLU A 129 12.05 14.22 3.70
N TRP A 130 11.12 15.17 3.81
CA TRP A 130 10.66 15.68 5.10
C TRP A 130 9.23 16.22 5.02
N HIS A 131 8.57 16.34 6.18
CA HIS A 131 7.29 17.01 6.31
C HIS A 131 7.53 18.53 6.33
N ASP A 132 7.36 19.19 5.18
CA ASP A 132 7.46 20.65 5.11
C ASP A 132 6.10 21.29 5.36
N HIS A 133 5.97 22.08 6.42
CA HIS A 133 4.70 22.71 6.81
C HIS A 133 4.19 23.73 5.79
N ARG A 134 5.02 24.16 4.83
CA ARG A 134 4.57 25.05 3.75
C ARG A 134 3.76 24.32 2.69
N ILE A 135 3.98 23.01 2.50
CA ILE A 135 3.39 22.30 1.36
C ILE A 135 2.00 21.76 1.66
N HIS A 136 1.49 21.85 2.89
CA HIS A 136 0.23 21.24 3.28
C HIS A 136 -0.57 22.08 4.28
N TRP A 137 -1.84 21.71 4.46
CA TRP A 137 -2.71 22.36 5.43
C TRP A 137 -2.36 21.90 6.85
N MET A 138 -2.06 22.85 7.73
CA MET A 138 -1.55 22.63 9.10
C MET A 138 -2.65 22.47 10.15
N THR A 139 -3.93 22.45 9.74
CA THR A 139 -5.07 22.33 10.65
C THR A 139 -5.88 21.09 10.32
N LYS A 140 -6.52 20.46 11.31
CA LYS A 140 -7.35 19.26 11.12
C LYS A 140 -8.69 19.53 10.42
N GLY A 141 -9.16 20.77 10.38
CA GLY A 141 -10.44 21.16 9.76
C GLY A 141 -10.32 21.51 8.28
N THR A 142 -11.46 21.64 7.61
CA THR A 142 -11.55 22.08 6.22
C THR A 142 -11.06 23.54 6.07
N PRO A 143 -10.19 23.87 5.10
CA PRO A 143 -9.72 25.24 4.90
C PRO A 143 -10.88 26.19 4.59
N PRO A 144 -10.83 27.45 5.05
CA PRO A 144 -11.92 28.40 4.84
C PRO A 144 -12.21 28.72 3.37
N GLN A 145 -11.26 28.47 2.46
CA GLN A 145 -11.41 28.59 1.01
C GLN A 145 -12.39 27.56 0.44
N VAL A 146 -12.48 26.38 1.05
CA VAL A 146 -13.35 25.29 0.61
C VAL A 146 -14.76 25.58 1.11
N LYS A 147 -15.64 25.99 0.19
CA LYS A 147 -17.07 26.25 0.47
C LYS A 147 -17.96 25.07 0.08
N ASP A 148 -17.47 24.26 -0.84
CA ASP A 148 -18.09 23.03 -1.32
C ASP A 148 -17.00 21.96 -1.37
N GLU A 149 -17.11 20.94 -0.53
CA GLU A 149 -16.14 19.85 -0.44
C GLU A 149 -16.15 18.94 -1.68
N GLY A 150 -17.20 19.03 -2.51
CA GLY A 150 -17.33 18.33 -3.80
C GLY A 150 -16.62 19.04 -4.96
N VAL A 151 -15.98 20.19 -4.73
CA VAL A 151 -15.29 20.96 -5.77
C VAL A 151 -13.81 21.12 -5.46
N ARG A 152 -12.96 20.83 -6.45
CA ARG A 152 -11.52 21.12 -6.35
C ARG A 152 -11.31 22.61 -6.12
N THR A 153 -10.65 22.96 -5.02
CA THR A 153 -10.49 24.35 -4.59
C THR A 153 -9.01 24.63 -4.29
N LYS A 154 -8.47 25.72 -4.83
CA LYS A 154 -7.12 26.17 -4.46
C LYS A 154 -7.14 26.72 -3.04
N VAL A 155 -6.20 26.27 -2.21
CA VAL A 155 -6.09 26.67 -0.80
C VAL A 155 -5.11 27.84 -0.66
N PHE A 156 -3.86 27.65 -1.11
CA PHE A 156 -2.83 28.69 -1.13
C PHE A 156 -1.69 28.35 -2.11
N ASP A 157 -0.88 29.37 -2.41
CA ASP A 157 0.46 29.21 -3.00
C ASP A 157 1.50 29.04 -1.87
N TRP A 158 2.58 28.31 -2.13
CA TRP A 158 3.68 28.11 -1.19
C TRP A 158 5.04 28.22 -1.89
N GLU A 159 6.08 28.53 -1.10
CA GLU A 159 7.44 28.71 -1.59
C GLU A 159 8.47 28.07 -0.64
N LEU A 160 9.34 27.22 -1.19
CA LEU A 160 10.51 26.66 -0.52
C LEU A 160 11.79 27.33 -1.05
N PRO A 161 12.44 28.24 -0.29
CA PRO A 161 13.71 28.80 -0.73
C PRO A 161 14.79 27.72 -0.78
N ILE A 162 15.55 27.75 -1.87
CA ILE A 162 16.68 26.85 -2.10
C ILE A 162 17.89 27.63 -2.63
N ALA A 163 19.05 27.00 -2.57
CA ALA A 163 20.22 27.42 -3.34
C ALA A 163 20.85 26.19 -4.00
N VAL A 164 21.30 26.37 -5.24
CA VAL A 164 22.08 25.38 -5.99
C VAL A 164 23.45 26.01 -6.25
N GLY A 165 24.50 25.49 -5.63
CA GLY A 165 25.80 26.14 -5.58
C GLY A 165 25.70 27.55 -4.99
N SER A 166 26.07 28.57 -5.77
CA SER A 166 25.94 29.99 -5.40
C SER A 166 24.60 30.63 -5.79
N ALA A 167 23.82 29.98 -6.67
CA ALA A 167 22.58 30.53 -7.19
C ALA A 167 21.41 30.31 -6.24
N LYS A 168 20.86 31.40 -5.69
CA LYS A 168 19.67 31.39 -4.84
C LYS A 168 18.40 31.41 -5.68
N GLY A 169 17.37 30.74 -5.19
CA GLY A 169 16.04 30.80 -5.76
C GLY A 169 15.03 30.11 -4.86
N ALA A 170 14.01 29.53 -5.47
CA ALA A 170 12.96 28.84 -4.74
C ALA A 170 12.25 27.79 -5.59
N VAL A 171 11.60 26.88 -4.88
CA VAL A 171 10.59 25.97 -5.42
C VAL A 171 9.24 26.60 -5.12
N ALA A 172 8.50 26.92 -6.17
CA ALA A 172 7.13 27.42 -6.07
C ALA A 172 6.16 26.25 -6.18
N GLY A 173 5.05 26.34 -5.45
CA GLY A 173 3.99 25.36 -5.55
C GLY A 173 2.66 25.85 -5.04
N GLN A 174 1.67 24.95 -5.10
CA GLN A 174 0.28 25.22 -4.79
C GLN A 174 -0.33 24.06 -4.03
N LEU A 175 -1.17 24.36 -3.05
CA LEU A 175 -2.00 23.38 -2.37
C LEU A 175 -3.45 23.49 -2.86
N PHE A 176 -4.06 22.35 -3.16
CA PHE A 176 -5.46 22.23 -3.52
C PHE A 176 -6.19 21.29 -2.57
N TRP A 177 -7.43 21.63 -2.22
CA TRP A 177 -8.44 20.67 -1.83
C TRP A 177 -8.90 19.91 -3.07
N GLN A 178 -9.00 18.60 -2.98
CA GLN A 178 -9.49 17.73 -4.02
C GLN A 178 -10.49 16.73 -3.42
N PRO A 179 -11.75 16.72 -3.89
CA PRO A 179 -12.72 15.71 -3.48
C PRO A 179 -12.16 14.31 -3.75
N THR A 180 -12.34 13.39 -2.80
CA THR A 180 -12.04 11.98 -2.99
C THR A 180 -13.28 11.25 -3.51
N ASP A 181 -13.07 10.36 -4.47
CA ASP A 181 -14.11 9.41 -4.85
C ASP A 181 -14.20 8.37 -3.72
N ASP A 182 -15.04 8.63 -2.72
CA ASP A 182 -15.29 7.71 -1.60
C ASP A 182 -16.12 6.49 -2.04
N SER A 183 -15.75 5.85 -3.16
CA SER A 183 -16.15 4.48 -3.40
C SER A 183 -15.39 3.64 -2.37
N GLY A 184 -16.08 3.23 -1.30
CA GLY A 184 -15.52 2.37 -0.26
C GLY A 184 -14.85 1.09 -0.81
N PRO A 185 -14.30 0.22 0.06
CA PRO A 185 -13.59 -0.98 -0.38
C PRO A 185 -14.41 -1.77 -1.41
N PRO A 186 -13.79 -2.34 -2.46
CA PRO A 186 -14.52 -2.96 -3.56
C PRO A 186 -15.13 -4.30 -3.11
N VAL A 187 -16.24 -4.23 -2.37
CA VAL A 187 -16.89 -5.38 -1.73
C VAL A 187 -17.19 -6.48 -2.75
N GLY A 188 -17.63 -6.11 -3.95
CA GLY A 188 -17.89 -7.07 -5.04
C GLY A 188 -16.65 -7.88 -5.45
N ALA A 189 -15.48 -7.25 -5.53
CA ALA A 189 -14.23 -7.93 -5.84
C ALA A 189 -13.78 -8.85 -4.69
N ILE A 190 -13.94 -8.41 -3.44
CA ILE A 190 -13.64 -9.20 -2.24
C ILE A 190 -14.52 -10.45 -2.20
N VAL A 191 -15.84 -10.29 -2.39
CA VAL A 191 -16.80 -11.40 -2.41
C VAL A 191 -16.50 -12.34 -3.58
N GLY A 192 -16.24 -11.80 -4.78
CA GLY A 192 -15.90 -12.61 -5.95
C GLY A 192 -14.64 -13.47 -5.74
N PHE A 193 -13.60 -12.89 -5.13
CA PHE A 193 -12.39 -13.62 -4.79
C PHE A 193 -12.64 -14.72 -3.75
N ALA A 194 -13.45 -14.44 -2.72
CA ALA A 194 -13.82 -15.44 -1.72
C ALA A 194 -14.58 -16.63 -2.33
N VAL A 195 -15.51 -16.36 -3.25
CA VAL A 195 -16.25 -17.41 -3.99
C VAL A 195 -15.29 -18.26 -4.84
N LEU A 196 -14.34 -17.65 -5.54
CA LEU A 196 -13.36 -18.37 -6.34
C LEU A 196 -12.46 -19.28 -5.50
N LEU A 197 -12.03 -18.83 -4.32
CA LEU A 197 -11.26 -19.65 -3.38
C LEU A 197 -12.06 -20.86 -2.89
N LEU A 198 -13.34 -20.68 -2.54
CA LEU A 198 -14.22 -21.77 -2.12
C LEU A 198 -14.45 -22.78 -3.25
N ALA A 199 -14.72 -22.30 -4.47
CA ALA A 199 -14.92 -23.14 -5.63
C ALA A 199 -13.65 -23.93 -6.00
N GLY A 200 -12.48 -23.28 -5.97
CA GLY A 200 -11.19 -23.94 -6.18
C GLY A 200 -10.90 -25.00 -5.13
N GLY A 201 -11.16 -24.72 -3.84
CA GLY A 201 -11.05 -25.68 -2.75
C GLY A 201 -11.96 -26.90 -2.95
N ALA A 202 -13.22 -26.68 -3.31
CA ALA A 202 -14.17 -27.74 -3.61
C ALA A 202 -13.71 -28.61 -4.79
N ALA A 203 -13.23 -28.00 -5.88
CA ALA A 203 -12.71 -28.71 -7.03
C ALA A 203 -11.48 -29.58 -6.67
N VAL A 204 -10.58 -29.09 -5.83
CA VAL A 204 -9.43 -29.87 -5.32
C VAL A 204 -9.90 -31.07 -4.49
N VAL A 205 -10.88 -30.88 -3.60
CA VAL A 205 -11.43 -31.98 -2.79
C VAL A 205 -12.09 -33.04 -3.69
N VAL A 206 -12.91 -32.62 -4.65
CA VAL A 206 -13.58 -33.54 -5.58
C VAL A 206 -12.59 -34.31 -6.43
N THR A 207 -11.59 -33.64 -7.02
CA THR A 207 -10.57 -34.29 -7.85
C THR A 207 -9.70 -35.26 -7.05
N ARG A 208 -9.34 -34.93 -5.80
CA ARG A 208 -8.61 -35.85 -4.92
C ARG A 208 -9.44 -37.07 -4.53
N ARG A 209 -10.73 -36.90 -4.22
CA ARG A 209 -11.64 -38.02 -3.92
C ARG A 209 -11.82 -38.95 -5.11
N ARG A 210 -11.97 -38.41 -6.33
CA ARG A 210 -12.08 -39.21 -7.56
C ARG A 210 -10.82 -40.02 -7.83
N ARG A 211 -9.63 -39.39 -7.75
CA ARG A 211 -8.34 -40.10 -7.92
C ARG A 211 -8.12 -41.20 -6.87
N ALA A 212 -8.55 -40.97 -5.63
CA ALA A 212 -8.46 -41.99 -4.57
C ALA A 212 -9.41 -43.18 -4.83
N ALA A 213 -10.63 -42.92 -5.32
CA ALA A 213 -11.58 -43.96 -5.69
C ALA A 213 -11.11 -44.77 -6.92
N GLU A 214 -10.54 -44.12 -7.93
CA GLU A 214 -9.94 -44.78 -9.10
C GLU A 214 -8.74 -45.66 -8.70
N ALA A 215 -7.90 -45.19 -7.76
CA ALA A 215 -6.79 -45.98 -7.22
C ALA A 215 -7.24 -47.17 -6.36
N ALA A 216 -8.42 -47.09 -5.74
CA ALA A 216 -9.03 -48.20 -4.98
C ALA A 216 -9.81 -49.18 -5.88
N GLY A 217 -10.11 -48.80 -7.13
CA GLY A 217 -11.03 -49.50 -8.03
C GLY A 217 -10.39 -50.33 -9.16
N GLY A 218 -9.08 -50.59 -9.19
CA GLY A 218 -8.47 -51.40 -10.26
C GLY A 218 -7.49 -52.48 -9.77
N PRO A 219 -7.43 -53.67 -10.41
CA PRO A 219 -8.51 -54.53 -10.88
C PRO A 219 -8.64 -55.79 -9.99
N ALA A 220 -9.80 -56.00 -9.37
CA ALA A 220 -10.23 -57.30 -8.86
C ALA A 220 -11.31 -57.87 -9.78
N ALA A 221 -10.93 -58.22 -11.01
CA ALA A 221 -11.83 -58.88 -11.95
C ALA A 221 -11.03 -59.83 -12.85
N ALA A 222 -10.41 -60.83 -12.23
CA ALA A 222 -9.90 -62.02 -12.92
C ALA A 222 -9.82 -63.20 -11.93
N ALA A 223 -10.94 -63.57 -11.30
CA ALA A 223 -11.13 -64.88 -10.69
C ALA A 223 -12.62 -65.09 -10.42
N GLY A 224 -13.24 -66.04 -11.11
CA GLY A 224 -14.63 -66.43 -10.84
C GLY A 224 -15.46 -66.78 -12.06
N ALA A 225 -14.86 -67.43 -13.05
CA ALA A 225 -15.63 -68.24 -13.98
C ALA A 225 -16.13 -69.51 -13.24
N GLY A 226 -17.43 -69.82 -13.36
CA GLY A 226 -17.92 -71.20 -13.25
C GLY A 226 -19.17 -71.43 -12.38
N ALA A 227 -20.14 -72.11 -13.00
CA ALA A 227 -21.36 -72.75 -12.45
C ALA A 227 -22.53 -71.81 -12.07
N GLY A 228 -23.78 -71.99 -12.49
CA GLY A 228 -24.51 -73.01 -13.26
C GLY A 228 -26.01 -72.70 -13.05
N ALA A 229 -26.77 -72.40 -14.12
CA ALA A 229 -27.84 -73.22 -14.69
C ALA A 229 -29.20 -73.21 -13.94
N ALA A 230 -30.23 -72.71 -14.65
CA ALA A 230 -31.70 -72.94 -14.55
C ALA A 230 -32.41 -72.57 -13.21
N GLU A 231 -33.67 -72.17 -13.13
CA GLU A 231 -34.89 -72.50 -13.89
C GLU A 231 -36.01 -71.47 -13.55
N GLU A 232 -36.99 -71.27 -14.45
CA GLU A 232 -38.19 -70.43 -14.25
C GLU A 232 -39.13 -70.94 -13.14
N PRO A 233 -40.10 -70.12 -12.69
CA PRO A 233 -41.48 -70.55 -12.94
C PRO A 233 -42.49 -69.41 -13.22
N GLY A 234 -43.36 -69.64 -14.20
CA GLY A 234 -44.68 -69.04 -14.27
C GLY A 234 -45.74 -69.90 -13.57
N THR A 235 -46.69 -69.28 -12.87
CA THR A 235 -48.00 -69.85 -12.52
C THR A 235 -48.91 -68.73 -12.01
N THR A 236 -50.14 -68.64 -12.55
CA THR A 236 -51.34 -68.43 -11.73
C THR A 236 -52.58 -68.97 -12.43
N ALA A 237 -53.43 -69.62 -11.65
CA ALA A 237 -54.52 -70.52 -12.01
C ALA A 237 -55.92 -69.91 -11.80
N ALA A 238 -56.90 -70.45 -12.56
CA ALA A 238 -58.31 -70.80 -12.24
C ALA A 238 -59.27 -69.76 -11.58
N PRO A 239 -60.62 -69.92 -11.72
CA PRO A 239 -61.42 -70.83 -10.88
C PRO A 239 -62.54 -71.59 -11.65
N ARG A 240 -62.83 -72.87 -11.33
CA ARG A 240 -63.83 -73.44 -10.41
C ARG A 240 -65.32 -73.10 -10.67
N ASP A 241 -66.01 -74.15 -11.12
CA ASP A 241 -67.24 -74.75 -10.59
C ASP A 241 -68.55 -73.92 -10.56
N GLU A 242 -69.52 -74.34 -11.38
CA GLU A 242 -70.94 -74.30 -11.05
C GLU A 242 -71.41 -75.72 -10.72
N ALA A 243 -71.83 -75.90 -9.46
CA ALA A 243 -72.90 -76.82 -9.12
C ALA A 243 -74.24 -76.08 -9.35
N TRP A 244 -75.34 -76.83 -9.42
CA TRP A 244 -76.70 -76.30 -9.35
C TRP A 244 -76.88 -75.23 -8.26
#